data_AF-A0A848UH69-F1
#
_entry.id   AF-A0A848UH69-F1
#
_cell.length_a   1.000
_cell.length_b   1.000
_cell.length_c   1.000
_cell.angle_alpha   90.00
_cell.angle_beta   90.00
_cell.angle_gamma   90.00
#
_symmetry.space_group_name_H-M   'P 1'
#
loop_
_entity.id
_entity.type
_entity.pdbx_description
1 polymer ?
#
loop_
_entity_poly.entity_id
_entity_poly.type
_entity_poly.pdbx_seq_one_letter_code
_entity_poly.pdbx_strand_id
1 'polypeptide(L)'
;MKKFLKIAVVVAIAISFGFTIYPIDGYERTGIKRLYQIQKFVDDSVPYNRIPSGAYKRLEDIKLNLTSVDDSLDKILVEDKDFANRIRRVLPSGNYSTAVLDMTNPDNLQYAEHRENVGYQPGSVGKIAVLNAVFYQLAKICPDSWEDRVMYLKDIKVSSRYWGTGDHHTIPIYDIEKDKLVKRQVIASDVFSLYEWLDHMVSVSNNGAASVMYREAMLMAAFGADYVNLNEEQAETYFKETSRDSLTNLANTVVNEPLRELGITENEWKLGGMFTRPAGRYVGRKGGSIGTPKGLMKYLVLLEQGKVIDENSSLEMKRLLYLTDRRIRYAKSPRLDDAAVYFKSGSFYKCDREKDPNCAAYAGNVFNYMNSVIIVEHDNGVKYIVCLMTNVLNKNSAGAHMYLASKLDDIITKDNTKPEVKEVPYKDDEDTGNEAEG
;
A
#
# COMPACT_ATOMS: atom_id res chain seq x y z
N MET A 1 48.50 -23.00 10.81
CA MET A 1 47.29 -22.62 11.57
C MET A 1 47.08 -21.10 11.70
N LYS A 2 47.87 -20.32 12.46
CA LYS A 2 47.55 -18.89 12.75
C LYS A 2 47.33 -17.98 11.51
N LYS A 3 47.99 -18.20 10.37
CA LYS A 3 47.71 -17.45 9.11
C LYS A 3 46.36 -17.83 8.48
N PHE A 4 46.01 -19.12 8.44
CA PHE A 4 44.72 -19.59 7.92
C PHE A 4 43.54 -19.07 8.75
N LEU A 5 43.67 -19.01 10.09
CA LEU A 5 42.63 -18.45 10.94
C LEU A 5 42.37 -16.96 10.67
N LYS A 6 43.41 -16.16 10.38
CA LYS A 6 43.24 -14.76 9.99
C LYS A 6 42.58 -14.59 8.62
N ILE A 7 42.92 -15.44 7.65
CA ILE A 7 42.27 -15.41 6.33
C ILE A 7 40.80 -15.82 6.45
N ALA A 8 40.49 -16.87 7.23
CA ALA A 8 39.12 -17.30 7.50
C ALA A 8 38.29 -16.21 8.19
N VAL A 9 38.86 -15.45 9.14
CA VAL A 9 38.17 -14.32 9.79
C VAL A 9 37.95 -13.15 8.82
N VAL A 10 38.92 -12.82 7.96
CA VAL A 10 38.74 -11.75 6.94
C VAL A 10 37.71 -12.17 5.89
N VAL A 11 37.68 -13.44 5.47
CA VAL A 11 36.67 -13.96 4.54
C VAL A 11 35.29 -14.03 5.21
N ALA A 12 35.20 -14.41 6.49
CA ALA A 12 33.94 -14.39 7.24
C ALA A 12 33.39 -12.96 7.43
N ILE A 13 34.26 -11.97 7.65
CA ILE A 13 33.87 -10.56 7.71
C ILE A 13 33.44 -10.06 6.32
N ALA A 14 34.16 -10.42 5.25
CA ALA A 14 33.79 -10.07 3.88
C ALA A 14 32.47 -10.72 3.41
N ILE A 15 32.14 -11.93 3.89
CA ILE A 15 30.85 -12.60 3.66
C ILE A 15 29.74 -12.02 4.57
N SER A 16 30.10 -11.37 5.68
CA SER A 16 29.15 -10.66 6.56
C SER A 16 28.74 -9.29 5.99
N PHE A 17 29.47 -8.75 5.01
CA PHE A 17 28.99 -7.68 4.13
C PHE A 17 28.18 -8.31 2.98
N GLY A 18 26.96 -8.74 3.30
CA GLY A 18 26.00 -9.16 2.29
C GLY A 18 25.66 -7.95 1.40
N PHE A 19 26.21 -7.91 0.19
CA PHE A 19 25.88 -6.88 -0.80
C PHE A 19 24.36 -6.95 -1.08
N THR A 20 23.68 -5.81 -0.91
CA THR A 20 22.22 -5.76 -0.73
C THR A 20 21.49 -5.52 -2.05
N ILE A 21 20.54 -6.40 -2.44
CA ILE A 21 19.87 -6.39 -3.76
C ILE A 21 18.30 -6.59 -3.73
N TYR A 22 17.47 -5.53 -3.43
CA TYR A 22 16.05 -5.00 -3.61
C TYR A 22 14.81 -5.31 -2.71
N PRO A 23 14.46 -4.60 -1.61
CA PRO A 23 14.38 -3.15 -1.53
C PRO A 23 15.64 -2.35 -1.78
N ILE A 24 15.40 -1.14 -2.27
CA ILE A 24 16.37 -0.12 -2.62
C ILE A 24 16.94 -0.21 -4.06
N ASP A 25 17.54 -1.29 -4.54
CA ASP A 25 18.10 -1.42 -5.92
C ASP A 25 17.13 -1.91 -7.01
N GLY A 26 15.82 -1.82 -6.78
CA GLY A 26 14.81 -2.30 -7.73
C GLY A 26 14.74 -1.48 -9.01
N TYR A 27 15.57 -0.45 -9.12
CA TYR A 27 15.70 0.41 -10.27
C TYR A 27 15.93 -0.38 -11.56
N GLU A 28 16.85 -1.35 -11.59
CA GLU A 28 17.15 -2.11 -12.80
C GLU A 28 15.94 -2.89 -13.31
N ARG A 29 15.12 -3.41 -12.40
CA ARG A 29 13.90 -4.16 -12.75
C ARG A 29 12.70 -3.26 -13.07
N THR A 30 12.51 -2.18 -12.33
CA THR A 30 11.26 -1.39 -12.34
C THR A 30 11.37 -0.04 -13.08
N GLY A 31 12.59 0.46 -13.29
CA GLY A 31 12.84 1.81 -13.81
C GLY A 31 12.52 2.95 -12.83
N ILE A 32 12.05 2.66 -11.60
CA ILE A 32 11.63 3.69 -10.63
C ILE A 32 12.85 4.48 -10.14
N LYS A 33 13.07 5.67 -10.70
CA LYS A 33 14.32 6.43 -10.54
C LYS A 33 14.64 6.81 -9.10
N ARG A 34 13.65 7.04 -8.23
CA ARG A 34 13.92 7.34 -6.81
C ARG A 34 14.58 6.19 -6.06
N LEU A 35 14.43 4.95 -6.54
CA LEU A 35 15.11 3.78 -5.98
C LEU A 35 16.62 3.84 -6.25
N TYR A 36 17.04 4.24 -7.46
CA TYR A 36 18.45 4.47 -7.79
C TYR A 36 19.11 5.44 -6.81
N GLN A 37 18.42 6.52 -6.40
CA GLN A 37 18.94 7.45 -5.41
C GLN A 37 19.21 6.78 -4.06
N ILE A 38 18.25 5.98 -3.57
CA ILE A 38 18.40 5.31 -2.27
C ILE A 38 19.48 4.23 -2.36
N GLN A 39 19.61 3.54 -3.51
CA GLN A 39 20.67 2.56 -3.74
C GLN A 39 22.05 3.22 -3.74
N LYS A 40 22.20 4.32 -4.47
CA LYS A 40 23.41 5.13 -4.43
C LYS A 40 23.77 5.55 -2.99
N PHE A 41 22.79 5.93 -2.16
CA PHE A 41 23.08 6.25 -0.75
C PHE A 41 23.56 5.02 0.06
N VAL A 42 23.02 3.83 -0.20
CA VAL A 42 23.52 2.58 0.43
C VAL A 42 24.95 2.28 -0.03
N ASP A 43 25.20 2.30 -1.34
CA ASP A 43 26.51 2.01 -1.95
C ASP A 43 27.60 3.01 -1.51
N ASP A 44 27.27 4.31 -1.50
CA ASP A 44 28.15 5.40 -1.04
C ASP A 44 28.28 5.46 0.50
N SER A 45 27.59 4.58 1.25
CA SER A 45 27.49 4.59 2.72
C SER A 45 27.00 5.92 3.32
N VAL A 46 26.13 6.62 2.59
CA VAL A 46 25.48 7.88 3.00
C VAL A 46 24.24 7.57 3.84
N PRO A 47 24.14 8.04 5.11
CA PRO A 47 22.98 7.76 5.96
C PRO A 47 21.66 8.32 5.41
N TYR A 48 20.72 7.45 5.05
CA TYR A 48 19.39 7.83 4.55
C TYR A 48 18.32 7.75 5.66
N ASN A 49 18.35 8.72 6.56
CA ASN A 49 17.54 8.76 7.79
C ASN A 49 16.01 8.99 7.58
N ARG A 50 15.49 8.85 6.36
CA ARG A 50 14.05 9.00 6.04
C ARG A 50 13.23 7.72 6.26
N ILE A 51 13.89 6.57 6.18
CA ILE A 51 13.28 5.25 6.36
C ILE A 51 14.09 4.49 7.43
N PRO A 52 13.45 3.69 8.30
CA PRO A 52 14.14 2.98 9.38
C PRO A 52 14.86 1.72 8.83
N SER A 53 15.67 1.08 9.67
CA SER A 53 16.47 -0.14 9.40
C SER A 53 15.70 -1.24 8.67
N GLY A 54 14.49 -1.57 9.11
CA GLY A 54 13.63 -2.58 8.49
C GLY A 54 13.08 -2.20 7.10
N ALA A 55 13.41 -1.02 6.57
CA ALA A 55 13.09 -0.57 5.21
C ALA A 55 14.20 -0.85 4.17
N TYR A 56 15.25 -1.62 4.55
CA TYR A 56 16.43 -1.97 3.72
C TYR A 56 16.53 -3.47 3.34
N LYS A 57 15.41 -4.21 3.20
CA LYS A 57 15.41 -5.64 2.73
C LYS A 57 15.89 -5.79 1.26
N ARG A 58 15.90 -7.00 0.69
CA ARG A 58 16.34 -7.34 -0.69
C ARG A 58 15.27 -8.10 -1.55
N LEU A 59 15.48 -8.31 -2.88
CA LEU A 59 14.48 -8.71 -3.93
C LEU A 59 14.00 -10.12 -3.68
N GLU A 60 15.02 -10.91 -3.35
CA GLU A 60 15.04 -12.26 -2.86
C GLU A 60 14.63 -12.37 -1.38
N ASP A 61 14.65 -11.30 -0.59
CA ASP A 61 14.25 -11.31 0.83
C ASP A 61 12.75 -10.99 1.02
N ILE A 62 12.12 -10.26 0.08
CA ILE A 62 10.66 -10.16 0.00
C ILE A 62 10.12 -11.45 -0.63
N LYS A 63 9.32 -12.18 0.16
CA LYS A 63 8.68 -13.45 -0.24
C LYS A 63 7.21 -13.44 0.16
N LEU A 64 6.42 -14.32 -0.44
CA LEU A 64 5.08 -14.66 0.02
C LEU A 64 5.19 -15.72 1.13
N ASN A 65 4.38 -15.63 2.19
CA ASN A 65 4.54 -16.47 3.38
C ASN A 65 3.54 -17.61 3.53
N LEU A 66 2.48 -17.64 2.72
CA LEU A 66 1.38 -18.62 2.81
C LEU A 66 1.22 -19.43 1.51
N THR A 67 2.22 -19.45 0.61
CA THR A 67 2.16 -20.22 -0.66
C THR A 67 2.05 -21.72 -0.45
N SER A 68 2.50 -22.25 0.70
CA SER A 68 2.30 -23.65 1.10
C SER A 68 0.97 -23.92 1.82
N VAL A 69 0.15 -22.89 2.07
CA VAL A 69 -1.13 -23.00 2.78
C VAL A 69 -2.26 -23.00 1.74
N ASP A 70 -2.79 -24.19 1.45
CA ASP A 70 -3.90 -24.37 0.49
C ASP A 70 -5.30 -24.26 1.11
N ASP A 71 -5.39 -24.01 2.41
CA ASP A 71 -6.68 -23.82 3.07
C ASP A 71 -7.43 -22.58 2.54
N SER A 72 -8.76 -22.71 2.49
CA SER A 72 -9.65 -21.62 2.08
C SER A 72 -9.73 -20.52 3.13
N LEU A 73 -10.14 -19.33 2.70
CA LEU A 73 -10.37 -18.19 3.58
C LEU A 73 -11.31 -18.50 4.75
N ASP A 74 -12.33 -19.34 4.54
CA ASP A 74 -13.28 -19.74 5.59
C ASP A 74 -12.67 -20.67 6.66
N LYS A 75 -11.53 -21.30 6.37
CA LYS A 75 -10.72 -22.06 7.36
C LYS A 75 -9.67 -21.19 8.05
N ILE A 76 -9.00 -20.32 7.29
CA ILE A 76 -7.94 -19.44 7.81
C ILE A 76 -8.51 -18.35 8.72
N LEU A 77 -9.67 -17.78 8.37
CA LEU A 77 -10.29 -16.66 9.08
C LEU A 77 -11.29 -17.13 10.14
N VAL A 78 -10.87 -18.09 10.98
CA VAL A 78 -11.62 -18.61 12.13
C VAL A 78 -10.99 -18.11 13.43
N GLU A 79 -11.78 -17.47 14.31
CA GLU A 79 -11.25 -16.83 15.52
C GLU A 79 -10.58 -17.82 16.50
N ASP A 80 -9.28 -17.65 16.74
CA ASP A 80 -8.59 -18.22 17.90
C ASP A 80 -9.00 -17.40 19.14
N LYS A 81 -9.75 -18.04 20.04
CA LYS A 81 -10.35 -17.38 21.20
C LYS A 81 -9.33 -16.75 22.14
N ASP A 82 -8.17 -17.38 22.34
CA ASP A 82 -7.16 -16.91 23.30
C ASP A 82 -6.26 -15.84 22.69
N PHE A 83 -6.02 -15.89 21.37
CA PHE A 83 -5.45 -14.78 20.63
C PHE A 83 -6.40 -13.58 20.62
N ALA A 84 -7.65 -13.76 20.21
CA ALA A 84 -8.65 -12.69 20.17
C ALA A 84 -8.92 -12.06 21.53
N ASN A 85 -8.94 -12.85 22.62
CA ASN A 85 -9.01 -12.32 23.99
C ASN A 85 -7.82 -11.42 24.35
N ARG A 86 -6.60 -11.72 23.87
CA ARG A 86 -5.42 -10.85 24.04
C ARG A 86 -5.54 -9.57 23.21
N ILE A 87 -5.90 -9.71 21.93
CA ILE A 87 -6.06 -8.58 20.99
C ILE A 87 -7.14 -7.61 21.48
N ARG A 88 -8.32 -8.10 21.89
CA ARG A 88 -9.43 -7.27 22.39
C ARG A 88 -9.08 -6.47 23.65
N ARG A 89 -8.12 -6.91 24.48
CA ARG A 89 -7.71 -6.20 25.71
C ARG A 89 -6.88 -4.94 25.46
N VAL A 90 -6.26 -4.78 24.27
CA VAL A 90 -5.43 -3.62 23.94
C VAL A 90 -6.10 -2.61 23.02
N LEU A 91 -7.33 -2.90 22.55
CA LEU A 91 -8.11 -1.97 21.73
C LEU A 91 -8.56 -0.75 22.54
N PRO A 92 -8.31 0.49 22.08
CA PRO A 92 -8.86 1.68 22.70
C PRO A 92 -10.38 1.73 22.66
N SER A 93 -10.99 2.51 23.55
CA SER A 93 -12.40 2.83 23.48
C SER A 93 -12.73 3.67 22.23
N GLY A 94 -13.91 3.42 21.64
CA GLY A 94 -14.40 4.15 20.46
C GLY A 94 -14.63 3.24 19.25
N ASN A 95 -14.69 3.85 18.07
CA ASN A 95 -14.97 3.15 16.81
C ASN A 95 -13.71 2.63 16.13
N TYR A 96 -13.03 1.68 16.79
CA TYR A 96 -11.97 0.87 16.21
C TYR A 96 -12.57 -0.47 15.75
N SER A 97 -12.20 -0.92 14.56
CA SER A 97 -12.46 -2.28 14.07
C SER A 97 -11.18 -2.86 13.50
N THR A 98 -10.91 -4.13 13.78
CA THR A 98 -9.66 -4.77 13.36
C THR A 98 -9.86 -6.23 12.96
N ALA A 99 -9.00 -6.70 12.07
CA ALA A 99 -8.74 -8.11 11.82
C ALA A 99 -7.22 -8.32 11.91
N VAL A 100 -6.78 -9.36 12.62
CA VAL A 100 -5.36 -9.66 12.88
C VAL A 100 -5.12 -11.14 12.57
N LEU A 101 -4.07 -11.43 11.82
CA LEU A 101 -3.61 -12.79 11.55
C LEU A 101 -2.14 -12.92 11.94
N ASP A 102 -1.83 -13.71 12.97
CA ASP A 102 -0.47 -14.21 13.20
C ASP A 102 -0.21 -15.35 12.20
N MET A 103 0.80 -15.15 11.34
CA MET A 103 1.26 -16.09 10.33
C MET A 103 2.72 -16.51 10.55
N THR A 104 3.22 -16.34 11.78
CA THR A 104 4.57 -16.76 12.20
C THR A 104 4.78 -18.27 12.00
N ASN A 105 3.73 -19.07 12.22
CA ASN A 105 3.70 -20.50 11.89
C ASN A 105 2.60 -20.77 10.85
N PRO A 106 2.93 -21.01 9.57
CA PRO A 106 1.95 -21.34 8.53
C PRO A 106 1.08 -22.56 8.84
N ASP A 107 1.59 -23.54 9.61
CA ASP A 107 0.86 -24.76 10.00
C ASP A 107 -0.10 -24.52 11.19
N ASN A 108 -0.01 -23.37 11.86
CA ASN A 108 -0.85 -22.99 13.00
C ASN A 108 -1.05 -21.47 13.03
N LEU A 109 -1.82 -20.97 12.08
CA LEU A 109 -2.23 -19.57 12.00
C LEU A 109 -3.12 -19.21 13.21
N GLN A 110 -2.93 -18.02 13.81
CA GLN A 110 -3.85 -17.49 14.82
C GLN A 110 -4.58 -16.27 14.27
N TYR A 111 -5.91 -16.34 14.15
CA TYR A 111 -6.74 -15.24 13.65
C TYR A 111 -7.58 -14.62 14.78
N ALA A 112 -7.76 -13.30 14.74
CA ALA A 112 -8.55 -12.54 15.71
C ALA A 112 -9.30 -11.40 15.02
N GLU A 113 -10.56 -11.20 15.39
CA GLU A 113 -11.40 -10.16 14.82
C GLU A 113 -12.12 -9.29 15.87
N HIS A 114 -12.44 -8.05 15.48
CA HIS A 114 -13.26 -7.13 16.24
C HIS A 114 -13.98 -6.18 15.30
N ARG A 115 -15.32 -6.30 15.22
CA ARG A 115 -16.18 -5.43 14.39
C ARG A 115 -15.79 -5.46 12.89
N GLU A 116 -15.29 -6.60 12.45
CA GLU A 116 -14.67 -6.87 11.16
C GLU A 116 -15.58 -6.72 9.94
N ASN A 117 -16.90 -6.77 10.14
CA ASN A 117 -17.91 -6.54 9.11
C ASN A 117 -18.43 -5.09 9.08
N VAL A 118 -17.94 -4.20 9.96
CA VAL A 118 -18.32 -2.78 9.93
C VAL A 118 -17.71 -2.10 8.70
N GLY A 119 -18.58 -1.50 7.90
CA GLY A 119 -18.20 -0.74 6.71
C GLY A 119 -17.65 0.64 7.04
N TYR A 120 -16.49 0.96 6.44
CA TYR A 120 -15.83 2.25 6.52
C TYR A 120 -15.55 2.80 5.13
N GLN A 121 -15.38 4.12 4.99
CA GLN A 121 -14.79 4.70 3.78
C GLN A 121 -13.29 4.34 3.76
N PRO A 122 -12.78 3.54 2.79
CA PRO A 122 -11.38 3.08 2.81
C PRO A 122 -10.37 4.22 2.61
N GLY A 123 -10.75 5.32 1.94
CA GLY A 123 -9.82 6.38 1.54
C GLY A 123 -8.68 5.79 0.70
N SER A 124 -7.43 6.25 0.92
CA SER A 124 -6.27 5.75 0.17
C SER A 124 -5.90 4.28 0.37
N VAL A 125 -6.49 3.55 1.33
CA VAL A 125 -6.39 2.07 1.35
C VAL A 125 -7.04 1.47 0.11
N GLY A 126 -8.09 2.11 -0.40
CA GLY A 126 -8.78 1.70 -1.63
C GLY A 126 -7.89 1.70 -2.87
N LYS A 127 -6.74 2.39 -2.87
CA LYS A 127 -5.77 2.37 -3.98
C LYS A 127 -5.21 0.96 -4.26
N ILE A 128 -5.27 0.05 -3.28
CA ILE A 128 -4.90 -1.36 -3.49
C ILE A 128 -5.83 -2.04 -4.51
N ALA A 129 -7.11 -1.64 -4.60
CA ALA A 129 -8.01 -2.16 -5.64
C ALA A 129 -7.64 -1.66 -7.05
N VAL A 130 -7.05 -0.46 -7.17
CA VAL A 130 -6.49 0.04 -8.45
C VAL A 130 -5.20 -0.70 -8.78
N LEU A 131 -4.32 -0.92 -7.80
CA LEU A 131 -3.13 -1.75 -7.94
C LEU A 131 -3.50 -3.15 -8.46
N ASN A 132 -4.48 -3.82 -7.81
CA ASN A 132 -5.00 -5.11 -8.25
C ASN A 132 -5.52 -5.05 -9.68
N ALA A 133 -6.35 -4.05 -10.02
CA ALA A 133 -6.91 -3.89 -11.36
C ALA A 133 -5.84 -3.78 -12.45
N VAL A 134 -4.76 -3.02 -12.22
CA VAL A 134 -3.65 -2.90 -13.19
C VAL A 134 -2.98 -4.25 -13.43
N PHE A 135 -2.58 -4.96 -12.37
CA PHE A 135 -1.94 -6.28 -12.51
C PHE A 135 -2.90 -7.30 -13.13
N TYR A 136 -4.19 -7.26 -12.78
CA TYR A 136 -5.22 -8.15 -13.28
C TYR A 136 -5.47 -7.95 -14.79
N GLN A 137 -5.53 -6.70 -15.26
CA GLN A 137 -5.67 -6.45 -16.70
C GLN A 137 -4.39 -6.78 -17.46
N LEU A 138 -3.20 -6.51 -16.91
CA LEU A 138 -1.93 -6.96 -17.49
C LEU A 138 -1.83 -8.49 -17.58
N ALA A 139 -2.37 -9.23 -16.61
CA ALA A 139 -2.45 -10.69 -16.67
C ALA A 139 -3.41 -11.19 -17.76
N LYS A 140 -4.43 -10.41 -18.14
CA LYS A 140 -5.30 -10.71 -19.30
C LYS A 140 -4.64 -10.35 -20.64
N ILE A 141 -3.80 -9.32 -20.67
CA ILE A 141 -3.05 -8.90 -21.86
C ILE A 141 -1.87 -9.84 -22.14
N CYS A 142 -1.18 -10.29 -21.09
CA CYS A 142 0.00 -11.15 -21.14
C CYS A 142 -0.19 -12.38 -20.23
N PRO A 143 -1.09 -13.32 -20.57
CA PRO A 143 -1.36 -14.48 -19.72
C PRO A 143 -0.10 -15.34 -19.49
N ASP A 144 0.67 -15.60 -20.55
CA ASP A 144 1.74 -16.61 -20.54
C ASP A 144 3.15 -16.05 -20.29
N SER A 145 3.29 -14.75 -20.03
CA SER A 145 4.59 -14.06 -19.90
C SER A 145 4.58 -13.07 -18.74
N TRP A 146 5.39 -13.35 -17.72
CA TRP A 146 5.59 -12.41 -16.60
C TRP A 146 6.54 -11.28 -16.99
N GLU A 147 7.55 -11.65 -17.78
CA GLU A 147 8.60 -10.78 -18.30
C GLU A 147 8.00 -9.64 -19.14
N ASP A 148 7.00 -9.94 -19.98
CA ASP A 148 6.29 -8.91 -20.74
C ASP A 148 5.49 -7.97 -19.83
N ARG A 149 4.85 -8.47 -18.76
CA ARG A 149 4.14 -7.60 -17.79
C ARG A 149 5.11 -6.64 -17.09
N VAL A 150 6.28 -7.13 -16.68
CA VAL A 150 7.34 -6.30 -16.06
C VAL A 150 7.90 -5.30 -17.07
N MET A 151 8.16 -5.73 -18.31
CA MET A 151 8.59 -4.86 -19.41
C MET A 151 7.58 -3.74 -19.67
N TYR A 152 6.30 -4.07 -19.87
CA TYR A 152 5.26 -3.07 -20.11
C TYR A 152 5.08 -2.13 -18.90
N LEU A 153 5.19 -2.62 -17.67
CA LEU A 153 5.16 -1.74 -16.49
C LEU A 153 6.33 -0.75 -16.44
N LYS A 154 7.52 -1.15 -16.91
CA LYS A 154 8.75 -0.34 -16.94
C LYS A 154 8.80 0.63 -18.11
N ASP A 155 8.40 0.18 -19.30
CA ASP A 155 8.71 0.86 -20.55
C ASP A 155 7.51 1.65 -21.12
N ILE A 156 6.26 1.25 -20.85
CA ILE A 156 5.09 2.05 -21.22
C ILE A 156 5.09 3.31 -20.35
N LYS A 157 5.20 4.47 -21.01
CA LYS A 157 5.23 5.79 -20.38
C LYS A 157 3.99 6.56 -20.78
N VAL A 158 3.23 7.00 -19.78
CA VAL A 158 1.97 7.72 -19.97
C VAL A 158 2.01 9.05 -19.24
N SER A 159 1.33 10.06 -19.79
CA SER A 159 1.25 11.36 -19.13
C SER A 159 0.12 11.42 -18.10
N SER A 160 0.23 12.36 -17.17
CA SER A 160 -0.82 12.72 -16.22
C SER A 160 -2.09 13.22 -16.90
N ARG A 161 -1.94 14.10 -17.91
CA ARG A 161 -2.98 15.02 -18.40
C ARG A 161 -3.78 15.62 -17.24
N TYR A 162 -5.09 15.76 -17.41
CA TYR A 162 -6.00 16.22 -16.35
C TYR A 162 -6.31 15.14 -15.30
N TRP A 163 -5.95 13.87 -15.52
CA TRP A 163 -6.29 12.78 -14.59
C TRP A 163 -5.51 12.90 -13.28
N GLY A 164 -4.23 13.25 -13.37
CA GLY A 164 -3.34 13.37 -12.21
C GLY A 164 -3.40 14.70 -11.46
N THR A 165 -4.13 15.72 -11.95
CA THR A 165 -4.10 17.06 -11.35
C THR A 165 -5.14 17.27 -10.24
N GLY A 166 -4.88 18.27 -9.39
CA GLY A 166 -5.77 18.65 -8.28
C GLY A 166 -5.62 17.80 -7.02
N ASP A 167 -4.55 16.99 -6.90
CA ASP A 167 -4.14 16.40 -5.62
C ASP A 167 -3.19 17.33 -4.86
N HIS A 168 -3.27 17.32 -3.54
CA HIS A 168 -2.40 18.13 -2.68
C HIS A 168 -1.07 17.44 -2.38
N HIS A 169 -1.03 16.10 -2.35
CA HIS A 169 0.19 15.33 -2.09
C HIS A 169 1.26 15.60 -3.15
N THR A 170 2.51 15.69 -2.72
CA THR A 170 3.66 15.76 -3.63
C THR A 170 4.12 14.37 -4.05
N ILE A 171 4.79 14.28 -5.20
CA ILE A 171 5.50 13.10 -5.68
C ILE A 171 7.03 13.33 -5.65
N PRO A 172 7.83 12.31 -5.31
CA PRO A 172 9.29 12.35 -5.37
C PRO A 172 9.77 12.07 -6.79
N ILE A 173 10.29 13.09 -7.47
CA ILE A 173 10.80 13.02 -8.84
C ILE A 173 12.32 13.09 -8.78
N TYR A 174 13.01 12.02 -9.17
CA TYR A 174 14.47 11.96 -9.20
C TYR A 174 14.99 12.03 -10.64
N ASP A 175 15.86 13.00 -10.89
CA ASP A 175 16.60 13.18 -12.13
C ASP A 175 18.00 12.59 -11.94
N ILE A 176 18.27 11.45 -12.60
CA ILE A 176 19.53 10.71 -12.49
C ILE A 176 20.70 11.52 -13.07
N GLU A 177 20.49 12.19 -14.21
CA GLU A 177 21.54 12.97 -14.88
C GLU A 177 21.98 14.19 -14.07
N LYS A 178 21.02 14.80 -13.33
CA LYS A 178 21.27 15.98 -12.49
C LYS A 178 21.51 15.64 -11.02
N ASP A 179 21.52 14.36 -10.66
CA ASP A 179 21.63 13.85 -9.27
C ASP A 179 20.67 14.56 -8.30
N LYS A 180 19.43 14.81 -8.74
CA LYS A 180 18.52 15.74 -8.05
C LYS A 180 17.13 15.16 -7.82
N LEU A 181 16.75 15.08 -6.54
CA LEU A 181 15.38 14.85 -6.09
C LEU A 181 14.61 16.18 -5.99
N VAL A 182 13.39 16.22 -6.53
CA VAL A 182 12.41 17.28 -6.32
C VAL A 182 11.11 16.65 -5.81
N LYS A 183 10.57 17.15 -4.69
CA LYS A 183 9.19 16.85 -4.27
C LYS A 183 8.27 17.98 -4.74
N ARG A 184 7.25 17.68 -5.56
CA ARG A 184 6.21 18.64 -5.97
C ARG A 184 4.90 17.95 -6.32
N GLN A 185 3.81 18.70 -6.45
CA GLN A 185 2.54 18.18 -6.98
C GLN A 185 2.68 17.74 -8.45
N VAL A 186 1.81 16.81 -8.85
CA VAL A 186 1.69 16.34 -10.23
C VAL A 186 1.15 17.46 -11.14
N ILE A 187 1.77 17.65 -12.30
CA ILE A 187 1.31 18.56 -13.36
C ILE A 187 0.88 17.78 -14.60
N ALA A 188 0.08 18.40 -15.48
CA ALA A 188 -0.52 17.70 -16.60
C ALA A 188 0.48 17.13 -17.62
N SER A 189 1.64 17.75 -17.75
CA SER A 189 2.73 17.33 -18.65
C SER A 189 3.69 16.30 -18.04
N ASP A 190 3.43 15.83 -16.82
CA ASP A 190 4.26 14.78 -16.22
C ASP A 190 4.11 13.47 -16.98
N VAL A 191 5.23 12.86 -17.35
CA VAL A 191 5.30 11.57 -18.05
C VAL A 191 6.19 10.63 -17.25
N PHE A 192 5.64 9.51 -16.84
CA PHE A 192 6.32 8.47 -16.07
C PHE A 192 5.94 7.08 -16.60
N SER A 193 6.78 6.09 -16.29
CA SER A 193 6.44 4.68 -16.48
C SER A 193 5.23 4.27 -15.63
N LEU A 194 4.56 3.17 -15.99
CA LEU A 194 3.48 2.62 -15.17
C LEU A 194 3.99 2.24 -13.76
N TYR A 195 5.21 1.71 -13.64
CA TYR A 195 5.86 1.43 -12.36
C TYR A 195 6.08 2.71 -11.52
N GLU A 196 6.59 3.80 -12.10
CA GLU A 196 6.73 5.09 -11.40
C GLU A 196 5.36 5.66 -10.97
N TRP A 197 4.31 5.52 -11.79
CA TRP A 197 2.95 5.92 -11.40
C TRP A 197 2.36 5.03 -10.29
N LEU A 198 2.56 3.71 -10.34
CA LEU A 198 2.18 2.78 -9.26
C LEU A 198 2.92 3.10 -7.96
N ASP A 199 4.23 3.38 -8.04
CA ASP A 199 5.03 3.84 -6.90
C ASP A 199 4.43 5.13 -6.32
N HIS A 200 4.20 6.16 -7.12
CA HIS A 200 3.63 7.43 -6.63
C HIS A 200 2.22 7.24 -6.03
N MET A 201 1.41 6.33 -6.57
CA MET A 201 0.09 5.96 -6.04
C MET A 201 0.19 5.30 -4.66
N VAL A 202 1.13 4.38 -4.47
CA VAL A 202 1.25 3.57 -3.24
C VAL A 202 2.09 4.29 -2.18
N SER A 203 3.30 4.71 -2.55
CA SER A 203 4.41 5.10 -1.67
C SER A 203 4.18 6.42 -0.93
N VAL A 204 3.81 7.47 -1.67
CA VAL A 204 3.41 8.80 -1.16
C VAL A 204 1.90 8.99 -1.17
N SER A 205 1.14 7.95 -1.51
CA SER A 205 -0.32 7.96 -1.48
C SER A 205 -0.97 8.99 -2.43
N ASN A 206 -0.32 9.37 -3.54
CA ASN A 206 -0.82 10.41 -4.44
C ASN A 206 -2.15 9.99 -5.11
N ASN A 207 -3.18 10.85 -5.01
CA ASN A 207 -4.49 10.66 -5.63
C ASN A 207 -4.43 10.83 -7.15
N GLY A 208 -3.57 11.73 -7.64
CA GLY A 208 -3.34 11.95 -9.06
C GLY A 208 -2.83 10.71 -9.77
N ALA A 209 -1.73 10.15 -9.26
CA ALA A 209 -1.16 8.89 -9.71
C ALA A 209 -2.18 7.74 -9.66
N ALA A 210 -3.04 7.69 -8.62
CA ALA A 210 -4.12 6.71 -8.56
C ALA A 210 -5.18 6.86 -9.66
N SER A 211 -5.58 8.09 -9.99
CA SER A 211 -6.49 8.35 -11.11
C SER A 211 -5.84 8.06 -12.47
N VAL A 212 -4.52 8.27 -12.61
CA VAL A 212 -3.76 7.87 -13.80
C VAL A 212 -3.75 6.35 -13.93
N MET A 213 -3.37 5.59 -12.89
CA MET A 213 -3.35 4.13 -12.98
C MET A 213 -4.73 3.49 -13.11
N TYR A 214 -5.78 4.12 -12.59
CA TYR A 214 -7.17 3.71 -12.84
C TYR A 214 -7.56 3.99 -14.32
N ARG A 215 -7.17 5.13 -14.90
CA ARG A 215 -7.31 5.37 -16.35
C ARG A 215 -6.62 4.28 -17.17
N GLU A 216 -5.38 3.91 -16.81
CA GLU A 216 -4.66 2.84 -17.50
C GLU A 216 -5.36 1.49 -17.38
N ALA A 217 -5.83 1.09 -16.20
CA ALA A 217 -6.61 -0.14 -16.04
C ALA A 217 -7.91 -0.13 -16.89
N MET A 218 -8.56 1.03 -17.07
CA MET A 218 -9.70 1.15 -17.99
C MET A 218 -9.29 0.98 -19.45
N LEU A 219 -8.17 1.57 -19.87
CA LEU A 219 -7.65 1.44 -21.25
C LEU A 219 -7.21 0.00 -21.54
N MET A 220 -6.50 -0.65 -20.61
CA MET A 220 -6.14 -2.06 -20.69
C MET A 220 -7.39 -2.94 -20.88
N ALA A 221 -8.45 -2.70 -20.11
CA ALA A 221 -9.71 -3.44 -20.23
C ALA A 221 -10.49 -3.14 -21.52
N ALA A 222 -10.37 -1.93 -22.08
CA ALA A 222 -11.09 -1.50 -23.28
C ALA A 222 -10.41 -1.96 -24.58
N PHE A 223 -9.06 -1.97 -24.61
CA PHE A 223 -8.26 -2.29 -25.79
C PHE A 223 -7.64 -3.70 -25.75
N GLY A 224 -7.58 -4.35 -24.59
CA GLY A 224 -6.97 -5.68 -24.45
C GLY A 224 -5.52 -5.67 -24.95
N ALA A 225 -5.17 -6.62 -25.82
CA ALA A 225 -3.83 -6.73 -26.40
C ALA A 225 -3.38 -5.45 -27.15
N ASP A 226 -4.30 -4.69 -27.74
CA ASP A 226 -3.95 -3.46 -28.47
C ASP A 226 -3.50 -2.31 -27.55
N TYR A 227 -3.73 -2.41 -26.24
CA TYR A 227 -3.30 -1.42 -25.25
C TYR A 227 -1.79 -1.12 -25.33
N VAL A 228 -0.95 -2.13 -25.58
CA VAL A 228 0.51 -1.97 -25.62
C VAL A 228 0.99 -1.13 -26.81
N ASN A 229 0.13 -0.93 -27.81
CA ASN A 229 0.36 -0.09 -28.99
C ASN A 229 -0.40 1.24 -28.95
N LEU A 230 -1.14 1.50 -27.86
CA LEU A 230 -2.04 2.65 -27.74
C LEU A 230 -1.26 3.95 -27.57
N ASN A 231 -1.50 4.92 -28.45
CA ASN A 231 -0.94 6.26 -28.34
C ASN A 231 -1.87 7.22 -27.56
N GLU A 232 -1.31 8.36 -27.15
CA GLU A 232 -1.99 9.33 -26.28
C GLU A 232 -3.21 10.01 -26.94
N GLU A 233 -3.24 10.09 -28.28
CA GLU A 233 -4.38 10.61 -29.03
C GLU A 233 -5.54 9.61 -29.06
N GLN A 234 -5.25 8.33 -29.37
CA GLN A 234 -6.23 7.25 -29.34
C GLN A 234 -6.87 7.10 -27.95
N ALA A 235 -6.07 7.16 -26.89
CA ALA A 235 -6.55 7.13 -25.51
C ALA A 235 -7.49 8.31 -25.20
N GLU A 236 -7.14 9.53 -25.63
CA GLU A 236 -7.98 10.72 -25.42
C GLU A 236 -9.28 10.68 -26.23
N THR A 237 -9.21 10.21 -27.48
CA THR A 237 -10.39 10.02 -28.36
C THR A 237 -11.35 9.01 -27.74
N TYR A 238 -10.85 7.89 -27.22
CA TYR A 238 -11.66 6.91 -26.49
C TYR A 238 -12.48 7.55 -25.35
N PHE A 239 -11.84 8.37 -24.50
CA PHE A 239 -12.55 9.04 -23.39
C PHE A 239 -13.51 10.16 -23.85
N LYS A 240 -13.25 10.80 -24.99
CA LYS A 240 -14.13 11.86 -25.54
C LYS A 240 -15.37 11.30 -26.24
N GLU A 241 -15.22 10.20 -26.98
CA GLU A 241 -16.27 9.65 -27.83
C GLU A 241 -17.10 8.57 -27.12
N THR A 242 -16.52 7.86 -26.15
CA THR A 242 -17.28 6.92 -25.31
C THR A 242 -18.19 7.67 -24.34
N SER A 243 -19.46 7.26 -24.26
CA SER A 243 -20.41 7.90 -23.36
C SER A 243 -19.97 7.77 -21.89
N ARG A 244 -20.20 8.86 -21.13
CA ARG A 244 -19.82 8.95 -19.71
C ARG A 244 -20.37 7.81 -18.86
N ASP A 245 -21.57 7.32 -19.16
CA ASP A 245 -22.19 6.21 -18.41
C ASP A 245 -21.52 4.87 -18.73
N SER A 246 -21.14 4.63 -19.98
CA SER A 246 -20.33 3.46 -20.36
C SER A 246 -18.95 3.50 -19.70
N LEU A 247 -18.27 4.65 -19.71
CA LEU A 247 -17.01 4.84 -18.99
C LEU A 247 -17.16 4.65 -17.48
N THR A 248 -18.26 5.11 -16.88
CA THR A 248 -18.55 4.94 -15.44
C THR A 248 -18.79 3.48 -15.09
N ASN A 249 -19.49 2.73 -15.94
CA ASN A 249 -19.71 1.30 -15.76
C ASN A 249 -18.41 0.52 -15.93
N LEU A 250 -17.64 0.78 -16.99
CA LEU A 250 -16.32 0.17 -17.20
C LEU A 250 -15.40 0.40 -16.00
N ALA A 251 -15.26 1.65 -15.55
CA ALA A 251 -14.46 1.99 -14.39
C ALA A 251 -14.85 1.16 -13.15
N ASN A 252 -16.16 1.13 -12.86
CA ASN A 252 -16.69 0.38 -11.72
C ASN A 252 -16.46 -1.13 -11.84
N THR A 253 -16.60 -1.73 -13.03
CA THR A 253 -16.29 -3.15 -13.26
C THR A 253 -14.79 -3.43 -13.09
N VAL A 254 -13.93 -2.65 -13.75
CA VAL A 254 -12.47 -2.88 -13.82
C VAL A 254 -11.80 -2.98 -12.44
N VAL A 255 -12.21 -2.17 -11.46
CA VAL A 255 -11.61 -2.19 -10.11
C VAL A 255 -12.34 -3.03 -9.08
N ASN A 256 -13.54 -3.53 -9.38
CA ASN A 256 -14.34 -4.30 -8.41
C ASN A 256 -14.55 -5.76 -8.80
N GLU A 257 -14.67 -6.09 -10.09
CA GLU A 257 -14.82 -7.48 -10.54
C GLU A 257 -13.64 -8.37 -10.11
N PRO A 258 -12.37 -7.92 -10.19
CA PRO A 258 -11.24 -8.69 -9.64
C PRO A 258 -11.34 -8.96 -8.13
N LEU A 259 -12.13 -8.18 -7.38
CA LEU A 259 -12.40 -8.45 -5.96
C LEU A 259 -13.55 -9.45 -5.79
N ARG A 260 -14.51 -9.50 -6.72
CA ARG A 260 -15.62 -10.47 -6.72
C ARG A 260 -15.13 -11.88 -7.02
N GLU A 261 -14.22 -12.02 -7.99
CA GLU A 261 -13.58 -13.29 -8.34
C GLU A 261 -12.78 -13.88 -7.16
N LEU A 262 -12.27 -13.04 -6.24
CA LEU A 262 -11.58 -13.44 -5.01
C LEU A 262 -12.52 -13.75 -3.82
N GLY A 263 -13.83 -13.82 -4.02
CA GLY A 263 -14.79 -14.09 -2.94
C GLY A 263 -14.92 -12.97 -1.90
N ILE A 264 -14.43 -11.75 -2.22
CA ILE A 264 -14.69 -10.53 -1.45
C ILE A 264 -15.98 -9.94 -2.01
N THR A 265 -16.96 -9.62 -1.17
CA THR A 265 -18.28 -9.14 -1.61
C THR A 265 -18.39 -7.60 -1.69
N GLU A 266 -19.45 -7.09 -2.32
CA GLU A 266 -19.68 -5.64 -2.46
C GLU A 266 -19.82 -4.86 -1.15
N ASN A 267 -20.21 -5.53 -0.06
CA ASN A 267 -20.33 -4.93 1.27
C ASN A 267 -19.03 -5.05 2.07
N GLU A 268 -18.13 -5.96 1.68
CA GLU A 268 -16.80 -6.13 2.28
C GLU A 268 -15.77 -5.17 1.68
N TRP A 269 -15.75 -5.00 0.34
CA TRP A 269 -14.89 -4.01 -0.31
C TRP A 269 -15.41 -3.60 -1.69
N LYS A 270 -15.51 -2.29 -1.92
CA LYS A 270 -15.85 -1.69 -3.22
C LYS A 270 -15.23 -0.29 -3.37
N LEU A 271 -14.78 0.05 -4.58
CA LEU A 271 -14.50 1.42 -5.01
C LEU A 271 -15.62 1.97 -5.88
N GLY A 272 -16.12 3.15 -5.51
CA GLY A 272 -17.20 3.84 -6.21
C GLY A 272 -16.80 5.01 -7.10
N GLY A 273 -15.51 5.18 -7.42
CA GLY A 273 -15.05 6.20 -8.37
C GLY A 273 -13.57 6.57 -8.24
N MET A 274 -13.14 7.48 -9.12
CA MET A 274 -11.79 8.05 -9.21
C MET A 274 -11.35 8.83 -7.95
N PHE A 275 -10.04 9.05 -7.81
CA PHE A 275 -9.42 9.73 -6.67
C PHE A 275 -9.26 11.25 -6.87
N THR A 276 -9.43 11.78 -8.09
CA THR A 276 -9.31 13.21 -8.42
C THR A 276 -10.60 13.77 -9.02
N ARG A 277 -10.84 15.07 -8.80
CA ARG A 277 -12.04 15.78 -9.31
C ARG A 277 -12.07 15.93 -10.83
N PRO A 278 -10.98 16.24 -11.56
CA PRO A 278 -11.04 16.47 -13.01
C PRO A 278 -11.44 15.21 -13.81
N ALA A 279 -11.06 14.02 -13.35
CA ALA A 279 -11.49 12.75 -13.92
C ALA A 279 -13.04 12.61 -13.95
N GLY A 280 -13.73 13.27 -13.01
CA GLY A 280 -15.20 13.33 -12.90
C GLY A 280 -15.95 13.83 -14.14
N ARG A 281 -15.25 14.53 -15.04
CA ARG A 281 -15.77 14.99 -16.35
C ARG A 281 -16.14 13.82 -17.26
N TYR A 282 -15.31 12.78 -17.28
CA TYR A 282 -15.43 11.64 -18.19
C TYR A 282 -15.91 10.37 -17.49
N VAL A 283 -15.57 10.20 -16.21
CA VAL A 283 -15.90 9.02 -15.41
C VAL A 283 -16.68 9.45 -14.17
N GLY A 284 -17.89 8.93 -14.02
CA GLY A 284 -18.77 9.21 -12.88
C GLY A 284 -18.40 8.44 -11.61
N ARG A 285 -19.36 8.40 -10.68
CA ARG A 285 -19.28 7.62 -9.44
C ARG A 285 -20.48 6.68 -9.35
N LYS A 286 -20.29 5.47 -8.82
CA LYS A 286 -21.30 4.40 -8.75
C LYS A 286 -21.17 3.62 -7.44
N GLY A 287 -22.28 3.37 -6.76
CA GLY A 287 -22.35 2.48 -5.57
C GLY A 287 -21.59 2.92 -4.29
N GLY A 288 -20.83 4.02 -4.32
CA GLY A 288 -20.01 4.47 -3.19
C GLY A 288 -18.76 3.60 -2.97
N SER A 289 -17.86 4.07 -2.10
CA SER A 289 -16.67 3.30 -1.69
C SER A 289 -16.82 2.83 -0.24
N ILE A 290 -16.59 1.54 0.00
CA ILE A 290 -16.70 0.86 1.29
C ILE A 290 -15.55 -0.14 1.45
N GLY A 291 -15.06 -0.35 2.66
CA GLY A 291 -14.14 -1.41 3.03
C GLY A 291 -14.40 -1.86 4.46
N THR A 292 -14.22 -3.15 4.74
CA THR A 292 -14.30 -3.74 6.08
C THR A 292 -12.96 -4.39 6.43
N PRO A 293 -12.60 -4.52 7.73
CA PRO A 293 -11.40 -5.26 8.12
C PRO A 293 -11.36 -6.70 7.55
N LYS A 294 -12.52 -7.38 7.50
CA LYS A 294 -12.64 -8.74 6.94
C LYS A 294 -12.34 -8.78 5.44
N GLY A 295 -12.94 -7.87 4.66
CA GLY A 295 -12.71 -7.78 3.21
C GLY A 295 -11.26 -7.49 2.83
N LEU A 296 -10.61 -6.60 3.60
CA LEU A 296 -9.20 -6.29 3.42
C LEU A 296 -8.29 -7.44 3.88
N MET A 297 -8.66 -8.16 4.96
CA MET A 297 -7.91 -9.33 5.41
C MET A 297 -7.95 -10.48 4.39
N LYS A 298 -9.14 -10.79 3.84
CA LYS A 298 -9.30 -11.77 2.74
C LYS A 298 -8.30 -11.52 1.60
N TYR A 299 -8.20 -10.26 1.16
CA TYR A 299 -7.27 -9.88 0.10
C TYR A 299 -5.80 -10.11 0.48
N LEU A 300 -5.39 -9.72 1.69
CA LEU A 300 -3.99 -9.85 2.12
C LEU A 300 -3.59 -11.31 2.38
N VAL A 301 -4.51 -12.15 2.85
CA VAL A 301 -4.27 -13.60 2.95
C VAL A 301 -4.08 -14.20 1.56
N LEU A 302 -4.97 -13.89 0.61
CA LEU A 302 -4.81 -14.34 -0.78
C LEU A 302 -3.51 -13.79 -1.41
N LEU A 303 -3.07 -12.58 -1.05
CA LEU A 303 -1.80 -12.00 -1.49
C LEU A 303 -0.61 -12.84 -0.99
N GLU A 304 -0.59 -13.16 0.30
CA GLU A 304 0.45 -14.02 0.91
C GLU A 304 0.37 -15.48 0.44
N GLN A 305 -0.78 -15.96 -0.04
CA GLN A 305 -0.93 -17.27 -0.67
C GLN A 305 -0.52 -17.29 -2.15
N GLY A 306 -0.28 -16.13 -2.78
CA GLY A 306 0.00 -16.05 -4.23
C GLY A 306 -1.25 -16.15 -5.13
N LYS A 307 -2.44 -15.96 -4.55
CA LYS A 307 -3.75 -16.30 -5.16
C LYS A 307 -4.62 -15.09 -5.52
N VAL A 308 -4.07 -13.86 -5.54
CA VAL A 308 -4.81 -12.65 -5.97
C VAL A 308 -5.00 -12.62 -7.49
N ILE A 309 -3.98 -13.05 -8.24
CA ILE A 309 -4.02 -13.26 -9.69
C ILE A 309 -3.18 -14.50 -10.01
N ASP A 310 -1.89 -14.42 -9.68
CA ASP A 310 -0.89 -15.48 -9.71
C ASP A 310 0.23 -15.12 -8.71
N GLU A 311 1.19 -16.03 -8.50
CA GLU A 311 2.25 -15.87 -7.51
C GLU A 311 3.14 -14.65 -7.79
N ASN A 312 3.53 -14.45 -9.06
CA ASN A 312 4.41 -13.37 -9.48
C ASN A 312 3.75 -11.99 -9.31
N SER A 313 2.51 -11.87 -9.78
CA SER A 313 1.67 -10.68 -9.63
C SER A 313 1.43 -10.34 -8.16
N SER A 314 1.15 -11.35 -7.33
CA SER A 314 0.94 -11.19 -5.89
C SER A 314 2.21 -10.71 -5.18
N LEU A 315 3.36 -11.33 -5.50
CA LEU A 315 4.67 -10.96 -4.95
C LEU A 315 5.10 -9.54 -5.37
N GLU A 316 4.81 -9.13 -6.60
CA GLU A 316 5.14 -7.79 -7.07
C GLU A 316 4.24 -6.71 -6.45
N MET A 317 2.95 -6.98 -6.28
CA MET A 317 2.06 -6.11 -5.51
C MET A 317 2.50 -5.99 -4.05
N LYS A 318 2.98 -7.08 -3.44
CA LYS A 318 3.61 -7.03 -2.11
C LYS A 318 4.86 -6.15 -2.09
N ARG A 319 5.76 -6.27 -3.08
CA ARG A 319 6.95 -5.40 -3.21
C ARG A 319 6.57 -3.92 -3.33
N LEU A 320 5.55 -3.59 -4.12
CA LEU A 320 5.05 -2.21 -4.22
C LEU A 320 4.44 -1.70 -2.89
N LEU A 321 3.83 -2.56 -2.08
CA LEU A 321 3.36 -2.21 -0.72
C LEU A 321 4.50 -2.04 0.31
N TYR A 322 5.67 -2.63 0.09
CA TYR A 322 6.87 -2.32 0.87
C TYR A 322 7.38 -0.92 0.55
N LEU A 323 7.43 -0.59 -0.74
CA LEU A 323 7.96 0.67 -1.25
C LEU A 323 7.11 1.86 -0.82
N THR A 324 7.48 2.42 0.33
CA THR A 324 6.89 3.64 0.88
C THR A 324 7.97 4.70 1.07
N ASP A 325 7.66 5.95 0.72
CA ASP A 325 8.63 7.06 0.82
C ASP A 325 9.00 7.37 2.28
N ARG A 326 8.07 7.05 3.19
CA ARG A 326 8.17 7.22 4.64
C ARG A 326 7.13 6.33 5.34
N ARG A 327 7.37 5.98 6.60
CA ARG A 327 6.38 5.28 7.44
C ARG A 327 5.47 6.28 8.18
N ILE A 328 4.17 5.99 8.21
CA ILE A 328 3.15 6.83 8.87
C ILE A 328 2.16 5.99 9.70
N ARG A 329 1.54 6.63 10.70
CA ARG A 329 0.50 6.03 11.56
C ARG A 329 0.96 4.69 12.13
N TYR A 330 0.22 3.60 11.89
CA TYR A 330 0.56 2.25 12.37
C TYR A 330 2.01 1.86 12.04
N ALA A 331 2.47 2.11 10.82
CA ALA A 331 3.82 1.78 10.37
C ALA A 331 4.93 2.64 11.02
N LYS A 332 4.59 3.81 11.60
CA LYS A 332 5.54 4.69 12.32
C LYS A 332 5.72 4.27 13.79
N SER A 333 5.21 3.11 14.21
CA SER A 333 5.47 2.60 15.56
C SER A 333 6.94 2.21 15.73
N PRO A 334 7.62 2.65 16.80
CA PRO A 334 9.01 2.28 17.07
C PRO A 334 9.24 0.77 17.28
N ARG A 335 8.18 -0.02 17.53
CA ARG A 335 8.30 -1.49 17.57
C ARG A 335 8.60 -2.12 16.22
N LEU A 336 8.30 -1.39 15.15
CA LEU A 336 8.40 -1.87 13.79
C LEU A 336 9.65 -1.35 13.09
N ASP A 337 10.47 -0.49 13.72
CA ASP A 337 11.60 0.20 13.06
C ASP A 337 12.54 -0.81 12.37
N ASP A 338 12.93 -1.88 13.06
CA ASP A 338 13.75 -2.98 12.51
C ASP A 338 12.95 -4.00 11.67
N ALA A 339 11.62 -4.00 11.75
CA ALA A 339 10.78 -4.94 11.01
C ALA A 339 10.55 -4.50 9.56
N ALA A 340 10.47 -5.46 8.64
CA ALA A 340 9.94 -5.22 7.30
C ALA A 340 8.43 -4.99 7.34
N VAL A 341 7.98 -3.95 6.65
CA VAL A 341 6.61 -3.44 6.75
C VAL A 341 6.06 -3.14 5.36
N TYR A 342 5.01 -3.87 4.98
CA TYR A 342 4.31 -3.75 3.69
C TYR A 342 2.94 -3.16 3.98
N PHE A 343 2.65 -1.91 3.60
CA PHE A 343 1.48 -1.23 4.15
C PHE A 343 0.83 -0.20 3.23
N LYS A 344 -0.44 0.08 3.52
CA LYS A 344 -1.13 1.26 3.01
C LYS A 344 -1.96 1.89 4.11
N SER A 345 -1.76 3.19 4.34
CA SER A 345 -2.69 4.01 5.12
C SER A 345 -3.65 4.79 4.21
N GLY A 346 -4.82 5.11 4.76
CA GLY A 346 -5.82 5.97 4.15
C GLY A 346 -6.57 6.77 5.19
N SER A 347 -7.04 7.96 4.82
CA SER A 347 -7.87 8.81 5.66
C SER A 347 -8.91 9.55 4.85
N PHE A 348 -10.05 9.82 5.47
CA PHE A 348 -11.09 10.68 4.92
C PHE A 348 -11.90 11.26 6.09
N TYR A 349 -11.87 12.57 6.26
CA TYR A 349 -12.55 13.25 7.37
C TYR A 349 -13.42 14.38 6.83
N LYS A 350 -14.40 14.80 7.62
CA LYS A 350 -15.20 16.00 7.35
C LYS A 350 -15.43 16.78 8.63
N CYS A 351 -15.20 18.09 8.53
CA CYS A 351 -15.57 19.06 9.53
C CYS A 351 -16.91 19.73 9.20
N ASP A 352 -17.66 20.00 10.26
CA ASP A 352 -18.82 20.87 10.35
C ASP A 352 -18.45 21.93 11.38
N ARG A 353 -17.91 23.05 10.89
CA ARG A 353 -17.35 24.11 11.74
C ARG A 353 -18.41 24.99 12.40
N GLU A 354 -19.68 24.82 12.05
CA GLU A 354 -20.80 25.41 12.80
C GLU A 354 -21.00 24.67 14.13
N LYS A 355 -20.83 23.33 14.14
CA LYS A 355 -20.91 22.52 15.37
C LYS A 355 -19.62 22.52 16.20
N ASP A 356 -18.46 22.55 15.55
CA ASP A 356 -17.16 22.68 16.23
C ASP A 356 -16.21 23.58 15.42
N PRO A 357 -16.10 24.88 15.79
CA PRO A 357 -15.18 25.81 15.15
C PRO A 357 -13.71 25.37 15.18
N ASN A 358 -13.32 24.47 16.09
CA ASN A 358 -11.94 23.99 16.26
C ASN A 358 -11.66 22.69 15.49
N CYS A 359 -12.61 22.20 14.67
CA CYS A 359 -12.43 20.95 13.94
C CYS A 359 -11.24 21.02 12.97
N ALA A 360 -10.29 20.10 13.18
CA ALA A 360 -8.96 20.11 12.55
C ALA A 360 -8.73 18.92 11.60
N ALA A 361 -7.62 18.98 10.85
CA ALA A 361 -7.21 17.89 9.97
C ALA A 361 -7.06 16.57 10.72
N TYR A 362 -7.59 15.48 10.13
CA TYR A 362 -7.63 14.14 10.73
C TYR A 362 -8.36 14.06 12.08
N ALA A 363 -9.18 15.06 12.43
CA ALA A 363 -9.98 15.11 13.65
C ALA A 363 -11.44 15.51 13.35
N GLY A 364 -11.99 15.02 12.23
CA GLY A 364 -13.34 15.37 11.75
C GLY A 364 -14.45 15.09 12.77
N ASN A 365 -15.47 15.95 12.80
CA ASN A 365 -16.61 15.85 13.72
C ASN A 365 -17.90 15.28 13.07
N VAL A 366 -17.94 15.16 11.74
CA VAL A 366 -19.03 14.46 11.01
C VAL A 366 -18.65 13.00 10.75
N PHE A 367 -17.44 12.79 10.26
CA PHE A 367 -16.76 11.51 10.17
C PHE A 367 -15.25 11.74 10.17
N ASN A 368 -14.49 10.76 10.65
CA ASN A 368 -13.04 10.82 10.73
C ASN A 368 -12.44 9.44 10.48
N TYR A 369 -12.48 9.01 9.22
CA TYR A 369 -11.95 7.72 8.82
C TYR A 369 -10.42 7.73 8.84
N MET A 370 -9.83 6.84 9.63
CA MET A 370 -8.38 6.59 9.63
C MET A 370 -8.15 5.08 9.55
N ASN A 371 -7.54 4.65 8.44
CA ASN A 371 -7.37 3.24 8.10
C ASN A 371 -5.88 2.92 7.91
N SER A 372 -5.50 1.68 8.21
CA SER A 372 -4.17 1.13 7.96
C SER A 372 -4.29 -0.35 7.70
N VAL A 373 -3.77 -0.82 6.57
CA VAL A 373 -3.53 -2.24 6.31
C VAL A 373 -2.03 -2.46 6.25
N ILE A 374 -1.56 -3.55 6.86
CA ILE A 374 -0.14 -3.81 7.05
C ILE A 374 0.15 -5.31 7.15
N ILE A 375 1.24 -5.73 6.51
CA ILE A 375 1.94 -6.98 6.81
C ILE A 375 3.25 -6.59 7.50
N VAL A 376 3.61 -7.29 8.57
CA VAL A 376 4.85 -7.11 9.33
C VAL A 376 5.64 -8.40 9.28
N GLU A 377 6.95 -8.30 9.08
CA GLU A 377 7.90 -9.40 9.13
C GLU A 377 9.15 -8.98 9.92
N HIS A 378 9.43 -9.68 11.01
CA HIS A 378 10.66 -9.53 11.79
C HIS A 378 11.70 -10.57 11.34
N ASP A 379 12.99 -10.23 11.46
CA ASP A 379 14.09 -11.13 11.10
C ASP A 379 14.18 -12.37 12.01
N ASN A 380 13.58 -12.33 13.20
CA ASN A 380 13.43 -13.49 14.08
C ASN A 380 12.34 -14.49 13.61
N GLY A 381 11.71 -14.24 12.47
CA GLY A 381 10.68 -15.10 11.87
C GLY A 381 9.24 -14.76 12.28
N VAL A 382 9.00 -13.82 13.19
CA VAL A 382 7.65 -13.37 13.55
C VAL A 382 7.01 -12.62 12.38
N LYS A 383 5.80 -13.03 11.98
CA LYS A 383 5.10 -12.48 10.80
C LYS A 383 3.62 -12.37 11.05
N TYR A 384 3.01 -11.24 10.69
CA TYR A 384 1.57 -11.05 10.91
C TYR A 384 0.96 -10.00 9.98
N ILE A 385 -0.36 -10.05 9.84
CA ILE A 385 -1.18 -9.12 9.06
C ILE A 385 -2.13 -8.38 10.01
N VAL A 386 -2.30 -7.07 9.83
CA VAL A 386 -3.33 -6.27 10.51
C VAL A 386 -4.09 -5.41 9.52
N CYS A 387 -5.42 -5.51 9.57
CA CYS A 387 -6.36 -4.58 8.95
C CYS A 387 -7.02 -3.75 10.05
N LEU A 388 -6.65 -2.48 10.19
CA LEU A 388 -7.22 -1.55 11.19
C LEU A 388 -8.03 -0.46 10.49
N MET A 389 -9.31 -0.35 10.81
CA MET A 389 -10.21 0.68 10.29
C MET A 389 -10.90 1.41 11.44
N THR A 390 -10.97 2.73 11.37
CA THR A 390 -11.49 3.55 12.48
C THR A 390 -12.40 4.68 12.00
N ASN A 391 -13.29 5.15 12.88
CA ASN A 391 -14.09 6.36 12.69
C ASN A 391 -14.27 7.09 14.03
N VAL A 392 -13.19 7.63 14.57
CA VAL A 392 -13.16 8.28 15.89
C VAL A 392 -13.20 9.79 15.70
N LEU A 393 -14.36 10.38 15.99
CA LEU A 393 -14.60 11.81 15.83
C LEU A 393 -13.71 12.65 16.76
N ASN A 394 -13.38 13.86 16.35
CA ASN A 394 -12.68 14.88 17.15
C ASN A 394 -11.28 14.46 17.67
N LYS A 395 -10.71 13.36 17.17
CA LYS A 395 -9.39 12.84 17.58
C LYS A 395 -8.55 12.42 16.39
N ASN A 396 -7.37 13.02 16.23
CA ASN A 396 -6.33 12.48 15.36
C ASN A 396 -5.83 11.14 15.93
N SER A 397 -6.37 10.05 15.36
CA SER A 397 -6.15 8.69 15.84
C SER A 397 -4.85 8.08 15.32
N ALA A 398 -3.99 8.82 14.61
CA ALA A 398 -2.67 8.34 14.22
C ALA A 398 -1.79 7.94 15.42
N GLY A 399 -1.90 8.65 16.55
CA GLY A 399 -1.24 8.27 17.81
C GLY A 399 -1.76 6.94 18.37
N ALA A 400 -3.08 6.76 18.37
CA ALA A 400 -3.73 5.50 18.74
C ALA A 400 -3.36 4.34 17.79
N HIS A 401 -3.17 4.59 16.48
CA HIS A 401 -2.66 3.59 15.54
C HIS A 401 -1.22 3.17 15.87
N MET A 402 -0.33 4.11 16.23
CA MET A 402 1.03 3.79 16.68
C MET A 402 1.03 3.00 17.99
N TYR A 403 0.20 3.39 18.96
CA TYR A 403 0.03 2.67 20.22
C TYR A 403 -0.47 1.24 19.99
N LEU A 404 -1.51 1.08 19.17
CA LEU A 404 -2.05 -0.22 18.77
C LEU A 404 -0.99 -1.09 18.09
N ALA A 405 -0.26 -0.54 17.13
CA ALA A 405 0.81 -1.25 16.45
C ALA A 405 1.83 -1.84 17.43
N SER A 406 2.27 -1.04 18.40
CA SER A 406 3.20 -1.52 19.41
C SER A 406 2.60 -2.60 20.32
N LYS A 407 1.34 -2.44 20.75
CA LYS A 407 0.68 -3.42 21.64
C LYS A 407 0.37 -4.74 20.95
N LEU A 408 0.02 -4.70 19.67
CA LEU A 408 -0.22 -5.89 18.85
C LEU A 408 1.11 -6.61 18.58
N ASP A 409 2.18 -5.87 18.27
CA ASP A 409 3.54 -6.42 18.15
C ASP A 409 4.01 -7.09 19.46
N ASP A 410 3.85 -6.44 20.61
CA ASP A 410 4.20 -6.98 21.93
C ASP A 410 3.44 -8.30 22.20
N ILE A 411 2.15 -8.41 21.83
CA ILE A 411 1.33 -9.63 21.98
C ILE A 411 1.81 -10.79 21.10
N ILE A 412 2.21 -10.50 19.86
CA ILE A 412 2.56 -11.51 18.85
C ILE A 412 4.01 -11.97 19.05
N THR A 413 4.94 -11.03 19.19
CA THR A 413 6.36 -11.31 19.47
C THR A 413 6.59 -11.95 20.85
N LYS A 414 5.64 -11.76 21.79
CA LYS A 414 5.71 -12.24 23.19
C LYS A 414 6.92 -11.70 23.96
N ASP A 415 7.52 -10.62 23.48
CA ASP A 415 8.70 -9.99 24.06
C ASP A 415 8.31 -9.02 25.18
N ASN A 416 8.49 -9.47 26.41
CA ASN A 416 8.21 -8.70 27.62
C ASN A 416 9.40 -7.84 28.10
N THR A 417 10.52 -7.81 27.37
CA THR A 417 11.70 -7.00 27.72
C THR A 417 11.59 -5.56 27.22
N LYS A 418 10.74 -5.35 26.22
CA LYS A 418 10.44 -4.09 25.56
C LYS A 418 9.84 -3.04 26.54
N PRO A 419 10.25 -1.75 26.47
CA PRO A 419 9.79 -0.72 27.39
C PRO A 419 8.29 -0.38 27.23
N GLU A 420 7.68 0.18 28.29
CA GLU A 420 6.25 0.53 28.32
C GLU A 420 5.84 1.49 27.19
N VAL A 421 4.86 1.08 26.38
CA VAL A 421 4.25 1.93 25.34
C VAL A 421 3.15 2.81 25.92
N LYS A 422 3.22 4.11 25.64
CA LYS A 422 2.18 5.11 25.92
C LYS A 422 1.65 5.68 24.60
N GLU A 423 0.36 6.00 24.54
CA GLU A 423 -0.17 6.77 23.41
C GLU A 423 0.42 8.18 23.46
N VAL A 424 0.94 8.67 22.33
CA VAL A 424 1.48 10.02 22.17
C VAL A 424 0.79 10.74 21.02
N PRO A 425 0.64 12.08 21.07
CA PRO A 425 0.14 12.85 19.94
C PRO A 425 1.01 12.61 18.70
N TYR A 426 0.37 12.30 17.57
CA TYR A 426 1.08 12.14 16.30
C TYR A 426 1.59 13.50 15.80
N LYS A 427 2.87 13.56 15.47
CA LYS A 427 3.48 14.65 14.71
C LYS A 427 3.84 14.13 13.33
N ASP A 428 3.40 14.85 12.31
CA ASP A 428 3.82 14.63 10.93
C ASP A 428 4.90 15.65 10.57
N ASP A 429 6.08 15.16 10.23
CA ASP A 429 7.28 16.00 10.12
C ASP A 429 7.38 16.72 8.75
N GLU A 430 6.38 16.54 7.87
CA GLU A 430 6.25 17.26 6.59
C GLU A 430 4.95 18.09 6.47
N ASP A 431 4.10 18.18 7.51
CA ASP A 431 2.84 18.97 7.47
C ASP A 431 3.06 20.49 7.69
N THR A 432 4.13 21.01 7.07
CA THR A 432 4.38 22.44 6.87
C THR A 432 3.96 22.82 5.45
N GLY A 433 2.68 22.63 5.11
CA GLY A 433 2.25 22.60 3.71
C GLY A 433 0.76 22.79 3.41
N ASN A 434 0.20 23.92 3.85
CA ASN A 434 -1.12 24.47 3.49
C ASN A 434 -2.38 23.69 3.92
N GLU A 435 -3.12 24.34 4.82
CA GLU A 435 -4.56 24.14 5.00
C GLU A 435 -5.30 24.33 3.67
N ALA A 436 -5.83 23.25 3.11
CA ALA A 436 -6.73 23.30 1.97
C ALA A 436 -8.17 23.09 2.46
N GLU A 437 -8.90 24.18 2.60
CA GLU A 437 -10.36 24.13 2.73
C GLU A 437 -11.01 23.65 1.41
N GLY A 438 -12.01 22.77 1.50
CA GLY A 438 -12.72 22.20 0.35
C GLY A 438 -13.90 21.32 0.73
#